data_AF-A0A0R2KA99-F1
#
_entry.id   AF-A0A0R2KA99-F1
#
_cell.length_a   1.000
_cell.length_b   1.000
_cell.length_c   1.000
_cell.angle_alpha   90.00
_cell.angle_beta   90.00
_cell.angle_gamma   90.00
#
_symmetry.space_group_name_H-M   'P 1'
#
loop_
_entity.id
_entity.type
_entity.pdbx_description
1 polymer ?
#
loop_
_entity_poly.entity_id
_entity_poly.type
_entity_poly.pdbx_seq_one_letter_code
_entity_poly.pdbx_strand_id
1 'polypeptide(L)' 'MSQIKAIDVLKILKKQGFKELKDRQVGDHHRFIDGKGHKVTVKFSTKKASIPPKTYNSILKQAGLK' A
#
# COMPACT_ATOMS: atom_id res chain seq x y z
N MET A 1 16.06 -9.65 -8.88
CA MET A 1 14.70 -9.28 -8.43
C MET A 1 14.55 -7.77 -8.54
N SER A 2 13.58 -7.27 -9.29
CA SER A 2 13.38 -5.82 -9.44
C SER A 2 12.89 -5.21 -8.13
N GLN A 3 13.46 -4.09 -7.71
CA GLN A 3 13.16 -3.44 -6.44
C GLN A 3 11.76 -2.80 -6.51
N ILE A 4 10.80 -3.33 -5.76
CA ILE A 4 9.44 -2.78 -5.70
C ILE A 4 9.48 -1.48 -4.91
N LYS A 5 9.02 -0.37 -5.49
CA LYS A 5 8.98 0.92 -4.80
C LYS A 5 7.58 1.21 -4.27
N ALA A 6 7.50 2.00 -3.21
CA ALA A 6 6.24 2.43 -2.62
C ALA A 6 5.34 3.11 -3.68
N ILE A 7 5.89 3.91 -4.59
CA ILE A 7 5.14 4.53 -5.69
C ILE A 7 4.40 3.52 -6.58
N ASP A 8 4.97 2.34 -6.82
CA ASP A 8 4.34 1.32 -7.66
C ASP A 8 3.16 0.68 -6.92
N VAL A 9 3.33 0.42 -5.62
CA VAL A 9 2.26 -0.06 -4.74
C VAL A 9 1.12 0.96 -4.67
N LEU A 10 1.43 2.24 -4.48
CA LEU A 10 0.44 3.31 -4.43
C LEU A 10 -0.35 3.45 -5.74
N LYS A 11 0.30 3.27 -6.89
CA LYS A 11 -0.38 3.26 -8.20
C LYS A 11 -1.35 2.10 -8.32
N ILE A 12 -0.97 0.91 -7.86
CA ILE A 12 -1.84 -0.28 -7.87
C ILE A 12 -3.06 -0.05 -6.96
N LEU A 13 -2.82 0.38 -5.72
CA LEU A 13 -3.89 0.67 -4.76
C LEU A 13 -4.86 1.72 -5.32
N LYS A 14 -4.35 2.81 -5.90
CA LYS A 14 -5.19 3.84 -6.53
C LYS A 14 -6.02 3.29 -7.69
N LYS A 15 -5.45 2.44 -8.55
CA LYS A 15 -6.18 1.77 -9.64
C LYS A 15 -7.31 0.87 -9.14
N GLN A 16 -7.15 0.29 -7.95
CA GLN A 16 -8.15 -0.56 -7.30
C GLN A 16 -9.18 0.23 -6.48
N GLY A 17 -9.11 1.57 -6.51
CA GLY A 17 -10.07 2.43 -5.81
C GLY A 17 -9.75 2.64 -4.33
N PHE A 18 -8.57 2.24 -3.86
CA PHE A 18 -8.13 2.55 -2.50
C PHE A 18 -7.90 4.06 -2.33
N LYS A 19 -8.38 4.58 -1.21
CA LYS A 19 -8.15 5.95 -0.75
C LYS A 19 -7.31 5.94 0.51
N GLU A 20 -6.40 6.89 0.60
CA GLU A 20 -5.55 7.08 1.77
C GLU A 20 -6.34 7.75 2.89
N LEU A 21 -6.29 7.16 4.09
CA LEU A 21 -6.85 7.71 5.31
C LEU A 21 -5.78 8.57 6.00
N LYS A 22 -5.68 9.83 5.58
CA LYS A 22 -4.69 10.79 6.11
C LYS A 22 -4.81 10.99 7.62
N ASP A 23 -6.03 10.96 8.15
CA ASP A 23 -6.30 11.14 9.59
C ASP A 23 -5.90 9.93 10.45
N ARG A 24 -5.51 8.81 9.82
CA ARG A 24 -5.05 7.59 10.51
C ARG A 24 -3.62 7.21 10.16
N GLN A 25 -2.82 8.18 9.73
CA GLN A 25 -1.39 8.02 9.53
C GLN A 25 -0.65 8.14 10.86
N VAL A 26 0.18 7.15 11.20
CA VAL A 26 1.07 7.19 12.36
C VAL A 26 2.50 6.98 11.87
N GLY A 27 3.29 8.06 11.86
CA GLY A 27 4.61 8.08 11.25
C GLY A 27 4.55 7.66 9.77
N ASP A 28 5.39 6.70 9.40
CA ASP A 28 5.49 6.18 8.03
C ASP A 28 4.41 5.13 7.68
N HIS A 29 3.44 4.86 8.56
CA HIS A 29 2.38 3.89 8.30
C HIS A 29 1.17 4.57 7.67
N HIS A 30 1.06 4.47 6.35
CA HIS A 30 -0.05 4.99 5.57
C HIS A 30 -1.14 3.93 5.44
N ARG A 31 -2.36 4.26 5.87
CA ARG A 31 -3.51 3.35 5.81
C ARG A 31 -4.38 3.68 4.60
N PHE A 32 -4.79 2.65 3.89
CA PHE A 32 -5.61 2.73 2.69
C PHE A 32 -6.86 1.87 2.87
N ILE A 33 -8.00 2.39 2.42
CA ILE A 33 -9.28 1.68 2.43
C ILE A 33 -9.92 1.74 1.04
N ASP A 34 -10.55 0.67 0.60
CA ASP A 34 -11.38 0.66 -0.60
C ASP A 34 -12.88 0.71 -0.26
N GLY A 35 -13.72 0.87 -1.28
CA GLY A 35 -15.18 0.83 -1.10
C GLY A 35 -15.76 -0.56 -0.79
N LYS A 36 -14.92 -1.60 -0.72
CA LYS A 36 -15.32 -3.00 -0.51
C LYS A 36 -15.02 -3.49 0.92
N GLY A 37 -14.43 -2.64 1.76
CA GLY A 37 -14.09 -2.95 3.14
C GLY A 37 -12.66 -3.49 3.34
N HIS A 38 -11.85 -3.58 2.29
CA HIS A 38 -10.44 -3.95 2.41
C HIS A 38 -9.65 -2.80 3.03
N LYS A 39 -8.73 -3.17 3.94
CA LYS A 39 -7.84 -2.23 4.63
C LYS A 39 -6.40 -2.69 4.45
N VAL A 40 -5.57 -1.79 3.93
CA VAL A 40 -4.17 -2.05 3.64
C VAL A 40 -3.32 -1.02 4.38
N THR A 41 -2.24 -1.46 5.00
CA THR A 41 -1.24 -0.54 5.57
C THR A 41 0.06 -0.65 4.77
N VAL A 42 0.53 0.46 4.23
CA VAL A 42 1.81 0.53 3.52
C VAL A 42 2.75 1.39 4.34
N LYS A 43 3.87 0.80 4.78
CA LYS A 43 4.92 1.54 5.47
C LYS A 43 5.89 2.15 4.45
N PHE A 44 6.00 3.47 4.41
CA PHE A 44 7.02 4.16 3.62
C PHE A 44 7.30 5.57 4.14
N SER A 45 8.57 5.98 4.20
CA SER A 45 8.95 7.36 4.55
C SER A 45 8.93 8.28 3.32
N THR A 46 9.19 7.72 2.14
CA THR A 46 9.11 8.45 0.86
C THR A 46 8.53 7.55 -0.23
N LYS A 47 7.98 8.15 -1.29
CA LYS A 47 7.42 7.40 -2.43
C LYS A 47 8.47 6.56 -3.19
N LYS A 48 9.75 6.87 -3.03
CA LYS A 48 10.86 6.13 -3.63
C LYS A 48 11.36 4.98 -2.73
N ALA A 49 10.83 4.86 -1.51
CA ALA A 49 11.23 3.83 -0.57
C ALA A 49 10.98 2.43 -1.15
N SER A 50 11.89 1.52 -0.82
CA SER A 50 11.81 0.11 -1.21
C SER A 50 10.81 -0.63 -0.34
N ILE A 51 9.93 -1.40 -0.97
CA ILE A 51 9.02 -2.33 -0.30
C ILE A 51 9.60 -3.74 -0.48
N PRO A 52 9.87 -4.49 0.62
CA PRO A 52 10.31 -5.87 0.52
C PRO A 52 9.27 -6.73 -0.22
N PRO A 53 9.68 -7.73 -1.04
CA PRO A 53 8.75 -8.57 -1.79
C PRO A 53 7.70 -9.28 -0.92
N LYS A 54 8.07 -9.70 0.30
CA LYS A 54 7.14 -10.30 1.26
C LYS A 54 6.05 -9.32 1.70
N THR A 55 6.42 -8.07 1.96
CA THR A 55 5.50 -6.99 2.31
C THR A 55 4.58 -6.67 1.13
N TYR A 56 5.13 -6.60 -0.08
CA TYR A 56 4.33 -6.41 -1.29
C TYR A 56 3.28 -7.51 -1.48
N ASN A 57 3.65 -8.77 -1.33
CA ASN A 57 2.71 -9.88 -1.44
C ASN A 57 1.62 -9.83 -0.35
N SER A 58 2.00 -9.46 0.88
CA SER A 58 1.03 -9.24 1.96
C SER A 58 0.05 -8.11 1.64
N ILE A 59 0.51 -7.03 1.02
CA ILE A 59 -0.32 -5.90 0.59
C ILE A 59 -1.31 -6.36 -0.50
N LEU A 60 -0.85 -7.12 -1.50
CA LEU A 60 -1.74 -7.67 -2.53
C LEU A 60 -2.82 -8.58 -1.95
N LYS A 61 -2.45 -9.43 -0.98
CA LYS A 61 -3.38 -10.31 -0.28
C LYS A 61 -4.44 -9.54 0.50
N GLN A 62 -4.02 -8.50 1.25
CA GLN A 62 -4.94 -7.62 1.97
C GLN A 62 -5.86 -6.82 1.02
N ALA A 63 -5.37 -6.51 -0.18
CA ALA A 63 -6.13 -5.82 -1.21
C ALA A 63 -7.04 -6.76 -2.03
N GLY A 64 -7.04 -8.07 -1.77
CA GLY A 64 -7.84 -9.05 -2.52
C GLY A 64 -7.38 -9.28 -3.96
N LEU A 65 -6.12 -8.99 -4.27
CA LEU A 65 -5.55 -9.09 -5.62
C LEU A 65 -4.80 -10.40 -5.86
N LYS A 66 -4.43 -11.13 -4.80
CA LYS A 66 -3.70 -12.39 -4.89
C LYS A 66 -3.81 -13.23 -3.62
#